data_AF-A0A411PLQ2-F1
#
_entry.id   AF-A0A411PLQ2-F1
#
_cell.length_a   1.000
_cell.length_b   1.000
_cell.length_c   1.000
_cell.angle_alpha   90.00
_cell.angle_beta   90.00
_cell.angle_gamma   90.00
#
_symmetry.space_group_name_H-M   'P 1'
#
loop_
_entity.id
_entity.type
_entity.pdbx_description
1 polymer ?
#
loop_
_entity_poly.entity_id
_entity_poly.type
_entity_poly.pdbx_seq_one_letter_code
_entity_poly.pdbx_strand_id
1 'polypeptide(L)'
;MTSATQSTIINGVNLSTEVAGVPLASYVLNASGPRCTSAEELKIVGESHSAAIMTKSCTILPREGNPEPRYQNLDLGSIQSMGLPNLGYKAYLEMIPTLKQHGKPVIVSVSGFSIEDNIEMVSAFQQSAVDLIEVNFSCPNIPGKAQVAYDFEQTEQALKAITALGDKPIGIKLAPYFDMSHFIAMADILKQYPVKFITCINSIGNSLVIDPETEQPIIKPKGGFGGLCGEYIKPVGLANVRAFRELLGDDVQIMGVGGINTGVDAFEYLLAGADAVQVATCFEKQGAACFERIETELAQFMAKKGYTSLEDAKGKLKPL
;
A
#
# COMPACT_ATOMS: atom_id res chain seq x y z
N MET A 1 -15.02 6.98 -22.66
CA MET A 1 -16.23 6.92 -21.81
C MET A 1 -15.83 6.14 -20.58
N THR A 2 -15.62 6.82 -19.45
CA THR A 2 -15.33 6.19 -18.17
C THR A 2 -16.54 5.36 -17.77
N SER A 3 -16.38 4.03 -17.74
CA SER A 3 -17.31 3.16 -17.03
C SER A 3 -17.44 3.73 -15.62
N ALA A 4 -18.61 4.26 -15.26
CA ALA A 4 -18.85 4.72 -13.90
C ALA A 4 -18.66 3.52 -12.97
N THR A 5 -17.62 3.56 -12.14
CA THR A 5 -17.36 2.53 -11.14
C THR A 5 -18.58 2.44 -10.24
N GLN A 6 -19.34 1.35 -10.32
CA GLN A 6 -20.59 1.17 -9.57
C GLN A 6 -20.26 1.13 -8.08
N SER A 7 -20.89 1.98 -7.27
CA SER A 7 -20.61 2.07 -5.83
C SER A 7 -21.06 0.81 -5.09
N THR A 8 -20.24 0.32 -4.17
CA THR A 8 -20.56 -0.80 -3.28
C THR A 8 -21.43 -0.30 -2.13
N ILE A 9 -22.71 -0.73 -2.12
CA ILE A 9 -23.65 -0.46 -1.03
C ILE A 9 -24.02 -1.78 -0.37
N ILE A 10 -23.66 -1.95 0.91
CA ILE A 10 -23.92 -3.16 1.70
C ILE A 10 -24.70 -2.75 2.94
N ASN A 11 -25.84 -3.39 3.21
CA ASN A 11 -26.71 -3.08 4.36
C ASN A 11 -27.08 -1.59 4.46
N GLY A 12 -27.23 -0.90 3.32
CA GLY A 12 -27.53 0.54 3.26
C GLY A 12 -26.33 1.45 3.53
N VAL A 13 -25.12 0.92 3.69
CA VAL A 13 -23.87 1.68 3.86
C VAL A 13 -23.14 1.76 2.53
N ASN A 14 -22.87 2.98 2.06
CA ASN A 14 -22.02 3.22 0.89
C ASN A 14 -20.54 3.16 1.29
N LEU A 15 -19.81 2.21 0.70
CA LEU A 15 -18.37 2.03 0.89
C LEU A 15 -17.53 2.58 -0.25
N SER A 16 -18.13 3.25 -1.25
CA SER A 16 -17.34 3.90 -2.30
C SER A 16 -16.56 5.10 -1.78
N THR A 17 -15.40 5.34 -2.39
CA THR A 17 -14.46 6.41 -2.03
C THR A 17 -13.72 6.86 -3.28
N GLU A 18 -12.78 7.78 -3.14
CA GLU A 18 -11.85 8.15 -4.20
C GLU A 18 -10.44 8.30 -3.65
N VAL A 19 -9.44 8.02 -4.48
CA VAL A 19 -8.04 8.37 -4.19
C VAL A 19 -7.42 9.08 -5.37
N ALA A 20 -6.85 10.25 -5.12
CA ALA A 20 -6.33 11.22 -6.07
C ALA A 20 -7.27 11.51 -7.25
N GLY A 21 -8.58 11.65 -6.97
CA GLY A 21 -9.62 11.85 -7.99
C GLY A 21 -9.97 10.61 -8.81
N VAL A 22 -9.42 9.44 -8.47
CA VAL A 22 -9.78 8.16 -9.07
C VAL A 22 -10.84 7.47 -8.21
N PRO A 23 -12.06 7.22 -8.73
CA PRO A 23 -13.13 6.61 -7.98
C PRO A 23 -12.88 5.13 -7.72
N LEU A 24 -13.11 4.71 -6.47
CA LEU A 24 -13.03 3.32 -6.01
C LEU A 24 -14.44 2.83 -5.64
N ALA A 25 -14.82 1.64 -6.14
CA ALA A 25 -16.13 1.05 -5.85
C ALA A 25 -16.35 0.79 -4.36
N SER A 26 -15.27 0.44 -3.67
CA SER A 26 -15.23 0.04 -2.26
C SER A 26 -13.98 0.63 -1.59
N TYR A 27 -13.93 0.54 -0.26
CA TYR A 27 -12.86 1.09 0.58
C TYR A 27 -11.61 0.19 0.64
N VAL A 28 -11.74 -1.07 0.24
CA VAL A 28 -10.74 -2.13 0.49
C VAL A 28 -10.10 -2.59 -0.82
N LEU A 29 -8.77 -2.61 -0.88
CA LEU A 29 -8.00 -3.08 -2.04
C LEU A 29 -6.80 -3.95 -1.64
N ASN A 30 -6.15 -4.61 -2.60
CA ASN A 30 -4.92 -5.35 -2.34
C ASN A 30 -3.73 -4.40 -2.12
N ALA A 31 -2.78 -4.81 -1.29
CA ALA A 31 -1.48 -4.13 -1.17
C ALA A 31 -0.49 -4.61 -2.23
N SER A 32 0.47 -3.76 -2.61
CA SER A 32 1.62 -4.16 -3.41
C SER A 32 2.45 -5.22 -2.68
N GLY A 33 2.70 -6.37 -3.29
CA GLY A 33 3.57 -7.40 -2.74
C GLY A 33 2.98 -8.81 -2.78
N PRO A 34 2.00 -9.13 -1.91
CA PRO A 34 1.29 -10.41 -1.89
C PRO A 34 0.45 -10.64 -3.14
N ARG A 35 0.57 -11.82 -3.76
CA ARG A 35 -0.32 -12.31 -4.84
C ARG A 35 -0.70 -11.26 -5.90
N CYS A 36 0.28 -10.52 -6.42
CA CYS A 36 0.08 -9.49 -7.44
C CYS A 36 1.28 -9.35 -8.40
N THR A 37 2.02 -10.43 -8.60
CA THR A 37 3.25 -10.48 -9.41
C THR A 37 2.95 -10.96 -10.83
N SER A 38 2.21 -12.05 -10.99
CA SER A 38 1.91 -12.64 -12.31
C SER A 38 0.56 -12.19 -12.88
N ALA A 39 0.34 -12.43 -14.18
CA ALA A 39 -0.95 -12.14 -14.82
C ALA A 39 -2.10 -12.94 -14.20
N GLU A 40 -1.86 -14.19 -13.80
CA GLU A 40 -2.84 -15.06 -13.13
C GLU A 40 -3.20 -14.51 -11.74
N GLU A 41 -2.21 -14.08 -10.97
CA GLU A 41 -2.43 -13.46 -9.66
C GLU A 41 -3.22 -12.15 -9.78
N LEU A 42 -2.85 -11.30 -10.74
CA LEU A 42 -3.54 -10.03 -10.98
C LEU A 42 -4.95 -10.22 -11.53
N LYS A 43 -5.18 -11.26 -12.33
CA LYS A 43 -6.53 -11.67 -12.76
C LYS A 43 -7.40 -12.02 -11.56
N ILE A 44 -6.89 -12.79 -10.58
CA ILE A 44 -7.61 -13.10 -9.35
C ILE A 44 -8.01 -11.82 -8.59
N VAL A 45 -7.10 -10.84 -8.50
CA VAL A 45 -7.43 -9.53 -7.91
C VAL A 45 -8.51 -8.81 -8.73
N GLY A 46 -8.38 -8.81 -10.06
CA GLY A 46 -9.34 -8.20 -10.99
C GLY A 46 -10.75 -8.78 -10.87
N GLU A 47 -10.88 -10.09 -10.66
CA GLU A 47 -12.15 -10.80 -10.51
C GLU A 47 -12.71 -10.77 -9.07
N SER A 48 -11.93 -10.33 -8.08
CA SER A 48 -12.33 -10.30 -6.66
C SER A 48 -13.17 -9.09 -6.25
N HIS A 49 -13.41 -8.90 -4.95
CA HIS A 49 -14.01 -7.69 -4.38
C HIS A 49 -13.01 -6.56 -4.09
N SER A 50 -11.71 -6.73 -4.39
CA SER A 50 -10.73 -5.64 -4.30
C SER A 50 -11.17 -4.45 -5.16
N ALA A 51 -11.19 -3.25 -4.58
CA ALA A 51 -11.68 -2.03 -5.23
C ALA A 51 -10.79 -1.54 -6.39
N ALA A 52 -9.53 -1.96 -6.41
CA ALA A 52 -8.55 -1.68 -7.45
C ALA A 52 -7.65 -2.90 -7.67
N ILE A 53 -6.88 -2.89 -8.75
CA ILE A 53 -5.83 -3.87 -9.04
C ILE A 53 -4.48 -3.20 -8.81
N MET A 54 -3.82 -3.52 -7.69
CA MET A 54 -2.47 -3.04 -7.40
C MET A 54 -1.42 -4.08 -7.78
N THR A 55 -0.43 -3.68 -8.57
CA THR A 55 0.67 -4.56 -8.99
C THR A 55 1.77 -4.69 -7.94
N LYS A 56 2.57 -5.75 -8.05
CA LYS A 56 3.84 -5.90 -7.34
C LYS A 56 4.76 -4.72 -7.66
N SER A 57 5.45 -4.19 -6.64
CA SER A 57 6.51 -3.19 -6.84
C SER A 57 7.55 -3.70 -7.84
N CYS A 58 7.65 -3.04 -8.99
CA CYS A 58 8.51 -3.47 -10.09
C CYS A 58 9.83 -2.70 -10.14
N THR A 59 10.82 -3.31 -10.80
CA THR A 59 12.14 -2.74 -11.08
C THR A 59 12.36 -2.62 -12.59
N ILE A 60 13.48 -2.01 -13.01
CA ILE A 60 13.85 -1.90 -14.44
C ILE A 60 13.87 -3.27 -15.12
N LEU A 61 14.54 -4.24 -14.49
CA LEU A 61 14.64 -5.62 -14.95
C LEU A 61 13.87 -6.58 -14.04
N PRO A 62 13.46 -7.76 -14.53
CA PRO A 62 12.91 -8.82 -13.70
C PRO A 62 13.87 -9.22 -12.58
N ARG A 63 13.31 -9.71 -11.48
CA ARG A 63 14.08 -10.16 -10.31
C ARG A 63 13.49 -11.44 -9.75
N GLU A 64 14.37 -12.37 -9.40
CA GLU A 64 14.00 -13.61 -8.70
C GLU A 64 13.73 -13.37 -7.21
N GLY A 65 14.28 -12.29 -6.65
CA GLY A 65 14.22 -11.96 -5.22
C GLY A 65 15.38 -12.58 -4.41
N ASN A 66 15.26 -12.54 -3.09
CA ASN A 66 16.27 -13.10 -2.17
C ASN A 66 16.19 -14.63 -2.08
N PRO A 67 17.23 -15.32 -1.57
CA PRO A 67 17.19 -16.77 -1.34
C PRO A 67 16.14 -17.20 -0.31
N GLU A 68 15.57 -18.39 -0.49
CA GLU A 68 14.56 -18.97 0.42
C GLU A 68 15.19 -19.73 1.60
N PRO A 69 14.49 -19.88 2.76
CA PRO A 69 13.17 -19.30 3.07
C PRO A 69 13.24 -17.78 3.31
N ARG A 70 12.36 -17.02 2.65
CA ARG A 70 12.33 -15.55 2.65
C ARG A 70 11.01 -14.94 3.11
N TYR A 71 10.05 -15.80 3.46
CA TYR A 71 8.77 -15.45 4.05
C TYR A 71 8.41 -16.57 5.02
N GLN A 72 7.92 -16.21 6.20
CA GLN A 72 7.35 -17.15 7.14
C GLN A 72 6.09 -16.57 7.78
N ASN A 73 5.08 -17.42 7.92
CA ASN A 73 3.89 -17.09 8.70
C ASN A 73 4.22 -17.13 10.19
N LEU A 74 3.58 -16.22 10.91
CA LEU A 74 3.55 -16.14 12.37
C LEU A 74 2.09 -16.13 12.82
N ASP A 75 1.84 -16.38 14.10
CA ASP A 75 0.49 -16.40 14.67
C ASP A 75 -0.29 -15.12 14.35
N LEU A 76 0.31 -13.97 14.67
CA LEU A 76 -0.31 -12.66 14.46
C LEU A 76 0.11 -12.00 13.14
N GLY A 77 0.82 -12.70 12.25
CA GLY A 77 1.31 -12.05 11.04
C GLY A 77 2.32 -12.84 10.22
N SER A 78 3.38 -12.17 9.80
CA SER A 78 4.49 -12.79 9.06
C SER A 78 5.78 -11.98 9.19
N ILE A 79 6.91 -12.63 8.92
CA ILE A 79 8.19 -11.98 8.67
C ILE A 79 8.63 -12.26 7.23
N GLN A 80 9.14 -11.24 6.54
CA GLN A 80 9.54 -11.38 5.14
C GLN A 80 10.81 -10.60 4.78
N SER A 81 11.57 -11.14 3.83
CA SER A 81 12.69 -10.47 3.18
C SER A 81 12.70 -10.90 1.72
N MET A 82 11.64 -10.56 0.98
CA MET A 82 11.41 -11.10 -0.36
C MET A 82 12.48 -10.70 -1.39
N GLY A 83 13.05 -9.50 -1.29
CA GLY A 83 14.07 -9.01 -2.25
C GLY A 83 13.51 -8.49 -3.58
N LEU A 84 12.25 -8.03 -3.58
CA LEU A 84 11.50 -7.54 -4.74
C LEU A 84 11.44 -8.55 -5.92
N PRO A 85 10.97 -9.79 -5.73
CA PRO A 85 10.72 -10.69 -6.86
C PRO A 85 9.61 -10.09 -7.73
N ASN A 86 9.89 -9.83 -9.00
CA ASN A 86 8.97 -9.14 -9.91
C ASN A 86 9.34 -9.40 -11.38
N LEU A 87 8.42 -9.10 -12.30
CA LEU A 87 8.57 -9.37 -13.74
C LEU A 87 9.24 -8.23 -14.54
N GLY A 88 9.69 -7.16 -13.87
CA GLY A 88 10.18 -5.95 -14.51
C GLY A 88 9.05 -5.05 -15.02
N TYR A 89 9.26 -3.73 -15.04
CA TYR A 89 8.20 -2.75 -15.31
C TYR A 89 7.54 -2.93 -16.69
N LYS A 90 8.29 -3.37 -17.71
CA LYS A 90 7.77 -3.59 -19.07
C LYS A 90 6.70 -4.68 -19.11
N ALA A 91 6.88 -5.76 -18.35
CA ALA A 91 5.88 -6.82 -18.27
C ALA A 91 4.57 -6.29 -17.65
N TYR A 92 4.64 -5.49 -16.59
CA TYR A 92 3.45 -4.86 -16.01
C TYR A 92 2.81 -3.86 -16.97
N LEU A 93 3.61 -3.08 -17.70
CA LEU A 93 3.13 -2.14 -18.73
C LEU A 93 2.30 -2.86 -19.80
N GLU A 94 2.78 -4.01 -20.28
CA GLU A 94 2.09 -4.86 -21.25
C GLU A 94 0.79 -5.49 -20.69
N MET A 95 0.73 -5.75 -19.38
CA MET A 95 -0.46 -6.30 -18.72
C MET A 95 -1.59 -5.27 -18.53
N ILE A 96 -1.28 -3.97 -18.41
CA ILE A 96 -2.26 -2.91 -18.07
C ILE A 96 -3.52 -2.96 -18.95
N PRO A 97 -3.46 -3.05 -20.30
CA PRO A 97 -4.66 -3.07 -21.12
C PRO A 97 -5.61 -4.22 -20.77
N THR A 98 -5.07 -5.40 -20.44
CA THR A 98 -5.86 -6.56 -20.01
C THR A 98 -6.44 -6.34 -18.62
N LEU A 99 -5.65 -5.80 -17.68
CA LEU A 99 -6.13 -5.51 -16.32
C LEU A 99 -7.29 -4.52 -16.32
N LYS A 100 -7.25 -3.52 -17.22
CA LYS A 100 -8.33 -2.53 -17.37
C LYS A 100 -9.65 -3.14 -17.84
N GLN A 101 -9.65 -4.33 -18.47
CA GLN A 101 -10.87 -5.02 -18.89
C GLN A 101 -11.73 -5.49 -17.71
N HIS A 102 -11.16 -5.60 -16.51
CA HIS A 102 -11.91 -5.91 -15.29
C HIS A 102 -12.78 -4.73 -14.78
N GLY A 103 -12.71 -3.56 -15.44
CA GLY A 103 -13.54 -2.40 -15.06
C GLY A 103 -13.13 -1.73 -13.75
N LYS A 104 -11.92 -2.02 -13.26
CA LYS A 104 -11.37 -1.47 -12.02
C LYS A 104 -10.21 -0.51 -12.29
N PRO A 105 -9.96 0.46 -11.41
CA PRO A 105 -8.70 1.20 -11.41
C PRO A 105 -7.50 0.27 -11.28
N VAL A 106 -6.45 0.55 -12.03
CA VAL A 106 -5.16 -0.14 -11.96
C VAL A 106 -4.15 0.81 -11.32
N ILE A 107 -3.46 0.30 -10.30
CA ILE A 107 -2.42 0.99 -9.56
C ILE A 107 -1.10 0.26 -9.80
N VAL A 108 -0.10 0.97 -10.32
CA VAL A 108 1.24 0.40 -10.46
C VAL A 108 2.11 0.78 -9.28
N SER A 109 2.87 -0.17 -8.75
CA SER A 109 3.88 0.10 -7.72
C SER A 109 5.26 -0.01 -8.37
N VAL A 110 6.14 0.96 -8.14
CA VAL A 110 7.52 0.96 -8.65
C VAL A 110 8.52 1.11 -7.51
N SER A 111 9.67 0.46 -7.61
CA SER A 111 10.71 0.51 -6.58
C SER A 111 12.08 0.35 -7.23
N GLY A 112 12.54 1.41 -7.92
CA GLY A 112 13.85 1.45 -8.55
C GLY A 112 15.00 1.43 -7.53
N PHE A 113 16.20 1.07 -7.97
CA PHE A 113 17.40 1.10 -7.13
C PHE A 113 18.23 2.37 -7.34
N SER A 114 17.63 3.39 -7.95
CA SER A 114 18.21 4.71 -8.19
C SER A 114 17.08 5.71 -8.46
N ILE A 115 17.39 7.00 -8.48
CA ILE A 115 16.40 8.01 -8.90
C ILE A 115 16.14 7.86 -10.40
N GLU A 116 17.16 7.55 -11.19
CA GLU A 116 17.10 7.34 -12.63
C GLU A 116 16.17 6.17 -13.00
N ASP A 117 16.24 5.07 -12.27
CA ASP A 117 15.34 3.92 -12.43
C ASP A 117 13.89 4.35 -12.23
N ASN A 118 13.62 5.13 -11.17
CA ASN A 118 12.28 5.60 -10.86
C ASN A 118 11.79 6.61 -11.91
N ILE A 119 12.65 7.50 -12.42
CA ILE A 119 12.32 8.42 -13.52
C ILE A 119 11.89 7.63 -14.77
N GLU A 120 12.67 6.60 -15.16
CA GLU A 120 12.36 5.80 -16.35
C GLU A 120 11.01 5.09 -16.20
N MET A 121 10.80 4.38 -15.09
CA MET A 121 9.56 3.62 -14.86
C MET A 121 8.34 4.54 -14.73
N VAL A 122 8.45 5.62 -13.93
CA VAL A 122 7.35 6.58 -13.76
C VAL A 122 7.00 7.24 -15.10
N SER A 123 8.00 7.66 -15.90
CA SER A 123 7.76 8.22 -17.23
C SER A 123 7.04 7.23 -18.15
N ALA A 124 7.41 5.95 -18.14
CA ALA A 124 6.73 4.93 -18.93
C ALA A 124 5.27 4.75 -18.49
N PHE A 125 5.01 4.66 -17.18
CA PHE A 125 3.65 4.51 -16.66
C PHE A 125 2.80 5.77 -16.86
N GLN A 126 3.40 6.95 -16.86
CA GLN A 126 2.72 8.20 -17.21
C GLN A 126 2.18 8.21 -18.65
N GLN A 127 2.77 7.45 -19.56
CA GLN A 127 2.28 7.29 -20.94
C GLN A 127 1.33 6.10 -21.12
N SER A 128 1.06 5.34 -20.06
CA SER A 128 0.20 4.16 -20.08
C SER A 128 -1.27 4.47 -19.74
N ALA A 129 -2.12 3.45 -19.67
CA ALA A 129 -3.51 3.56 -19.24
C ALA A 129 -3.72 3.30 -17.73
N VAL A 130 -2.65 3.29 -16.93
CA VAL A 130 -2.74 3.20 -15.46
C VAL A 130 -3.49 4.40 -14.87
N ASP A 131 -4.17 4.21 -13.76
CA ASP A 131 -4.93 5.27 -13.10
C ASP A 131 -4.09 5.97 -12.01
N LEU A 132 -3.29 5.21 -11.25
CA LEU A 132 -2.45 5.71 -10.17
C LEU A 132 -1.04 5.09 -10.19
N ILE A 133 -0.03 5.87 -9.81
CA ILE A 133 1.35 5.41 -9.67
C ILE A 133 1.77 5.54 -8.20
N GLU A 134 2.14 4.43 -7.57
CA GLU A 134 2.75 4.41 -6.24
C GLU A 134 4.26 4.18 -6.36
N VAL A 135 5.07 5.11 -5.85
CA VAL A 135 6.52 4.95 -5.77
C VAL A 135 6.91 4.51 -4.36
N ASN A 136 7.58 3.36 -4.27
CA ASN A 136 7.91 2.73 -3.00
C ASN A 136 9.25 3.22 -2.46
N PHE A 137 9.20 4.12 -1.47
CA PHE A 137 10.36 4.71 -0.80
C PHE A 137 10.82 3.91 0.43
N SER A 138 10.27 2.71 0.66
CA SER A 138 10.66 1.83 1.76
C SER A 138 11.81 0.88 1.40
N CYS A 139 12.42 1.06 0.23
CA CYS A 139 13.65 0.36 -0.19
C CYS A 139 14.76 1.40 -0.38
N PRO A 140 16.03 1.03 -0.17
CA PRO A 140 17.14 1.94 -0.42
C PRO A 140 17.34 2.13 -1.93
N ASN A 141 17.40 3.39 -2.39
CA ASN A 141 17.83 3.74 -3.76
C ASN A 141 19.35 3.78 -3.90
N ILE A 142 20.11 3.67 -2.81
CA ILE A 142 21.58 3.64 -2.86
C ILE A 142 22.04 2.48 -1.98
N PRO A 143 22.85 1.54 -2.52
CA PRO A 143 23.42 0.47 -1.71
C PRO A 143 24.17 1.03 -0.49
N GLY A 144 23.84 0.54 0.71
CA GLY A 144 24.47 0.99 1.96
C GLY A 144 23.87 2.25 2.58
N LYS A 145 22.86 2.87 1.96
CA LYS A 145 22.07 3.96 2.57
C LYS A 145 20.81 3.43 3.24
N ALA A 146 20.19 4.29 4.04
CA ALA A 146 18.86 4.03 4.61
C ALA A 146 17.81 3.88 3.48
N GLN A 147 16.62 3.42 3.85
CA GLN A 147 15.47 3.47 2.97
C GLN A 147 15.18 4.94 2.61
N VAL A 148 14.76 5.21 1.37
CA VAL A 148 14.55 6.59 0.87
C VAL A 148 13.71 7.41 1.84
N ALA A 149 12.62 6.87 2.37
CA ALA A 149 11.73 7.56 3.29
C ALA A 149 12.40 7.98 4.62
N TYR A 150 13.48 7.31 5.04
CA TYR A 150 14.26 7.69 6.23
C TYR A 150 15.46 8.60 5.92
N ASP A 151 15.71 8.88 4.65
CA ASP A 151 16.68 9.88 4.19
C ASP A 151 15.91 11.04 3.55
N PHE A 152 15.60 12.06 4.34
CA PHE A 152 14.74 13.16 3.93
C PHE A 152 15.30 13.95 2.74
N GLU A 153 16.62 14.09 2.65
CA GLU A 153 17.27 14.73 1.49
C GLU A 153 17.07 13.87 0.23
N GLN A 154 17.28 12.56 0.34
CA GLN A 154 17.03 11.64 -0.77
C GLN A 154 15.55 11.60 -1.18
N THR A 155 14.63 11.69 -0.22
CA THR A 155 13.19 11.80 -0.50
C THR A 155 12.91 13.05 -1.31
N GLU A 156 13.40 14.22 -0.88
CA GLU A 156 13.18 15.49 -1.56
C GLU A 156 13.71 15.46 -3.00
N GLN A 157 14.92 14.95 -3.20
CA GLN A 157 15.51 14.77 -4.53
C GLN A 157 14.66 13.85 -5.42
N ALA A 158 14.19 12.72 -4.87
CA ALA A 158 13.36 11.77 -5.59
C ALA A 158 12.00 12.38 -5.96
N LEU A 159 11.32 13.06 -5.02
CA LEU A 159 10.04 13.72 -5.27
C LEU A 159 10.15 14.80 -6.34
N LYS A 160 11.17 15.66 -6.25
CA LYS A 160 11.44 16.69 -7.25
C LYS A 160 11.58 16.10 -8.66
N ALA A 161 12.23 14.95 -8.77
CA ALA A 161 12.43 14.28 -10.05
C ALA A 161 11.15 13.63 -10.58
N ILE A 162 10.46 12.83 -9.77
CA ILE A 162 9.34 12.00 -10.26
C ILE A 162 8.04 12.78 -10.42
N THR A 163 7.78 13.78 -9.58
CA THR A 163 6.50 14.52 -9.59
C THR A 163 6.41 15.54 -10.73
N ALA A 164 7.51 15.81 -11.42
CA ALA A 164 7.55 16.62 -12.64
C ALA A 164 7.21 15.82 -13.92
N LEU A 165 7.05 14.50 -13.80
CA LEU A 165 6.86 13.60 -14.94
C LEU A 165 5.36 13.39 -15.16
N GLY A 166 4.69 14.23 -15.94
CA GLY A 166 3.30 14.01 -16.39
C GLY A 166 2.19 14.26 -15.36
N ASP A 167 0.94 13.97 -15.76
CA ASP A 167 -0.26 14.43 -15.03
C ASP A 167 -0.99 13.32 -14.23
N LYS A 168 -0.67 12.03 -14.42
CA LYS A 168 -1.32 11.00 -13.60
C LYS A 168 -0.89 11.16 -12.15
N PRO A 169 -1.80 10.93 -11.18
CA PRO A 169 -1.45 11.08 -9.79
C PRO A 169 -0.35 10.13 -9.34
N ILE A 170 0.64 10.71 -8.66
CA ILE A 170 1.72 10.00 -8.00
C ILE A 170 1.49 10.02 -6.49
N GLY A 171 1.67 8.86 -5.87
CA GLY A 171 1.73 8.71 -4.42
C GLY A 171 2.92 7.90 -3.96
N ILE A 172 3.16 7.91 -2.65
CA ILE A 172 4.38 7.33 -2.05
C ILE A 172 4.04 6.27 -1.00
N LYS A 173 4.66 5.09 -1.11
CA LYS A 173 4.64 4.08 -0.03
C LYS A 173 5.71 4.39 1.00
N LEU A 174 5.28 4.72 2.21
CA LEU A 174 6.18 5.12 3.30
C LEU A 174 6.51 3.95 4.23
N ALA A 175 7.75 3.93 4.71
CA ALA A 175 8.12 3.18 5.89
C ALA A 175 7.43 3.78 7.14
N PRO A 176 7.22 3.01 8.21
CA PRO A 176 6.62 3.55 9.42
C PRO A 176 7.54 4.53 10.15
N TYR A 177 7.04 5.68 10.58
CA TYR A 177 7.75 6.53 11.55
C TYR A 177 7.27 6.26 12.97
N PHE A 178 8.13 6.61 13.93
CA PHE A 178 7.93 6.35 15.36
C PHE A 178 8.14 7.60 16.24
N ASP A 179 8.51 8.73 15.65
CA ASP A 179 8.76 9.99 16.35
C ASP A 179 8.07 11.14 15.61
N MET A 180 7.43 12.04 16.36
CA MET A 180 6.69 13.19 15.80
C MET A 180 7.58 14.11 14.96
N SER A 181 8.87 14.25 15.30
CA SER A 181 9.80 15.03 14.49
C SER A 181 9.96 14.47 13.08
N HIS A 182 9.97 13.14 12.92
CA HIS A 182 10.04 12.51 11.60
C HIS A 182 8.73 12.66 10.82
N PHE A 183 7.58 12.56 11.50
CA PHE A 183 6.29 12.82 10.87
C PHE A 183 6.20 14.25 10.33
N ILE A 184 6.60 15.24 11.13
CA ILE A 184 6.61 16.66 10.74
C ILE A 184 7.56 16.87 9.55
N ALA A 185 8.81 16.39 9.64
CA ALA A 185 9.79 16.54 8.58
C ALA A 185 9.32 15.95 7.24
N MET A 186 8.77 14.73 7.26
CA MET A 186 8.22 14.12 6.04
C MET A 186 6.99 14.88 5.53
N ALA A 187 6.08 15.31 6.42
CA ALA A 187 4.90 16.06 6.00
C ALA A 187 5.26 17.41 5.37
N ASP A 188 6.25 18.12 5.91
CA ASP A 188 6.76 19.38 5.36
C ASP A 188 7.40 19.19 3.99
N ILE A 189 8.07 18.07 3.75
CA ILE A 189 8.58 17.70 2.42
C ILE A 189 7.41 17.42 1.47
N LEU A 190 6.46 16.57 1.86
CA LEU A 190 5.33 16.18 1.02
C LEU A 190 4.51 17.39 0.55
N LYS A 191 4.30 18.40 1.41
CA LYS A 191 3.58 19.64 1.08
C LYS A 191 4.24 20.48 -0.02
N GLN A 192 5.53 20.29 -0.29
CA GLN A 192 6.26 21.05 -1.30
C GLN A 192 6.11 20.47 -2.72
N TYR A 193 5.54 19.27 -2.85
CA TYR A 193 5.43 18.56 -4.12
C TYR A 193 3.98 18.16 -4.39
N PRO A 194 3.58 17.97 -5.66
CA PRO A 194 2.21 17.59 -6.01
C PRO A 194 1.94 16.09 -5.77
N VAL A 195 2.38 15.56 -4.62
CA VAL A 195 2.05 14.20 -4.16
C VAL A 195 0.56 14.15 -3.84
N LYS A 196 -0.17 13.25 -4.47
CA LYS A 196 -1.64 13.19 -4.34
C LYS A 196 -2.12 12.20 -3.28
N PHE A 197 -1.31 11.19 -2.99
CA PHE A 197 -1.60 10.27 -1.91
C PHE A 197 -0.32 9.72 -1.28
N ILE A 198 -0.43 9.24 -0.05
CA ILE A 198 0.59 8.41 0.60
C ILE A 198 -0.03 7.10 1.04
N THR A 199 0.80 6.08 1.17
CA THR A 199 0.38 4.79 1.70
C THR A 199 1.15 4.52 2.99
N CYS A 200 0.42 4.35 4.08
CA CYS A 200 0.95 4.16 5.44
C CYS A 200 0.44 2.83 5.99
N ILE A 201 1.27 1.80 6.18
CA ILE A 201 2.74 1.74 6.16
C ILE A 201 3.27 0.55 5.35
N ASN A 202 4.55 0.57 5.02
CA ASN A 202 5.28 -0.65 4.70
C ASN A 202 5.54 -1.49 5.98
N SER A 203 6.12 -2.67 5.83
CA SER A 203 6.50 -3.53 6.96
C SER A 203 7.40 -2.81 7.98
N ILE A 204 7.32 -3.20 9.26
CA ILE A 204 8.29 -2.74 10.26
C ILE A 204 9.64 -3.42 9.94
N GLY A 205 10.59 -2.61 9.47
CA GLY A 205 11.83 -3.12 8.89
C GLY A 205 12.80 -3.72 9.92
N ASN A 206 13.59 -4.69 9.47
CA ASN A 206 14.69 -5.31 10.21
C ASN A 206 14.30 -5.85 11.61
N SER A 207 13.13 -6.45 11.73
CA SER A 207 12.79 -7.30 12.86
C SER A 207 13.46 -8.67 12.74
N LEU A 208 13.60 -9.36 13.87
CA LEU A 208 14.16 -10.71 13.96
C LEU A 208 13.16 -11.61 14.69
N VAL A 209 12.91 -12.79 14.11
CA VAL A 209 12.14 -13.86 14.78
C VAL A 209 13.04 -15.09 14.87
N ILE A 210 13.11 -15.65 16.08
CA ILE A 210 13.99 -16.76 16.43
C ILE A 210 13.10 -17.96 16.74
N ASP A 211 13.45 -19.10 16.16
CA ASP A 211 12.92 -20.39 16.59
C ASP A 211 13.76 -20.88 17.79
N PRO A 212 13.17 -20.99 19.00
CA PRO A 212 13.90 -21.39 20.20
C PRO A 212 14.32 -22.86 20.20
N GLU A 213 13.69 -23.73 19.41
CA GLU A 213 14.03 -25.16 19.34
C GLU A 213 15.28 -25.39 18.48
N THR A 214 15.42 -24.63 17.40
CA THR A 214 16.58 -24.72 16.50
C THR A 214 17.67 -23.68 16.80
N GLU A 215 17.39 -22.72 17.68
CA GLU A 215 18.24 -21.57 18.00
C GLU A 215 18.63 -20.75 16.75
N GLN A 216 17.74 -20.70 15.75
CA GLN A 216 17.99 -20.10 14.44
C GLN A 216 16.97 -19.03 14.07
N PRO A 217 17.34 -18.08 13.20
CA PRO A 217 16.34 -17.22 12.56
C PRO A 217 15.45 -18.05 11.62
N ILE A 218 14.17 -17.67 11.53
CA ILE A 218 13.20 -18.43 10.72
C ILE A 218 13.23 -18.07 9.22
N ILE A 219 14.00 -17.06 8.83
CA ILE A 219 14.26 -16.70 7.42
C ILE A 219 15.77 -16.61 7.15
N LYS A 220 16.17 -16.89 5.91
CA LYS A 220 17.58 -16.95 5.49
C LYS A 220 18.20 -15.59 5.14
N PRO A 221 17.53 -14.69 4.38
CA PRO A 221 18.16 -13.46 3.94
C PRO A 221 18.60 -12.58 5.12
N LYS A 222 19.69 -11.83 4.92
CA LYS A 222 20.18 -10.82 5.88
C LYS A 222 20.38 -11.38 7.30
N GLY A 223 20.76 -12.64 7.45
CA GLY A 223 20.97 -13.26 8.76
C GLY A 223 19.71 -13.38 9.62
N GLY A 224 18.52 -13.42 9.01
CA GLY A 224 17.24 -13.52 9.73
C GLY A 224 16.44 -12.24 9.80
N PHE A 225 17.05 -11.09 9.48
CA PHE A 225 16.39 -9.81 9.56
C PHE A 225 15.41 -9.60 8.40
N GLY A 226 14.17 -9.26 8.73
CA GLY A 226 13.09 -9.07 7.77
C GLY A 226 12.09 -7.99 8.19
N GLY A 227 11.14 -7.70 7.31
CA GLY A 227 9.99 -6.86 7.62
C GLY A 227 8.94 -7.66 8.39
N LEU A 228 8.53 -7.16 9.56
CA LEU A 228 7.39 -7.68 10.32
C LEU A 228 6.09 -7.12 9.74
N CYS A 229 5.10 -7.98 9.60
CA CYS A 229 3.81 -7.71 8.95
C CYS A 229 2.65 -8.30 9.77
N GLY A 230 1.41 -8.05 9.33
CA GLY A 230 0.21 -8.59 9.96
C GLY A 230 -0.26 -7.78 11.17
N GLU A 231 -1.04 -8.40 12.04
CA GLU A 231 -1.68 -7.77 13.21
C GLU A 231 -0.64 -7.12 14.15
N TYR A 232 0.59 -7.65 14.20
CA TYR A 232 1.72 -7.04 14.92
C TYR A 232 1.91 -5.55 14.63
N ILE A 233 1.63 -5.11 13.39
CA ILE A 233 1.95 -3.75 12.94
C ILE A 233 0.72 -2.83 12.89
N LYS A 234 -0.47 -3.32 13.26
CA LYS A 234 -1.71 -2.53 13.20
C LYS A 234 -1.61 -1.21 14.00
N PRO A 235 -1.17 -1.21 15.28
CA PRO A 235 -1.10 0.03 16.05
C PRO A 235 -0.13 1.05 15.43
N VAL A 236 0.96 0.58 14.83
CA VAL A 236 1.95 1.45 14.16
C VAL A 236 1.37 2.05 12.88
N GLY A 237 0.66 1.24 12.08
CA GLY A 237 -0.02 1.73 10.88
C GLY A 237 -1.11 2.76 11.18
N LEU A 238 -1.93 2.52 12.21
CA LEU A 238 -2.92 3.47 12.70
C LEU A 238 -2.28 4.79 13.15
N ALA A 239 -1.19 4.73 13.93
CA ALA A 239 -0.48 5.92 14.37
C ALA A 239 0.07 6.74 13.20
N ASN A 240 0.62 6.07 12.19
CA ASN A 240 1.15 6.74 11.00
C ASN A 240 0.06 7.41 10.17
N VAL A 241 -1.06 6.70 9.93
CA VAL A 241 -2.22 7.28 9.23
C VAL A 241 -2.76 8.49 9.98
N ARG A 242 -2.92 8.39 11.31
CA ARG A 242 -3.44 9.49 12.12
C ARG A 242 -2.51 10.70 12.10
N ALA A 243 -1.21 10.50 12.34
CA ALA A 243 -0.23 11.58 12.38
C ALA A 243 -0.16 12.31 11.03
N PHE A 244 -0.10 11.58 9.92
CA PHE A 244 -0.10 12.22 8.61
C PHE A 244 -1.43 12.88 8.26
N ARG A 245 -2.59 12.32 8.65
CA ARG A 245 -3.88 13.01 8.45
C ARG A 245 -3.90 14.35 9.17
N GLU A 246 -3.43 14.40 10.43
CA GLU A 246 -3.38 15.66 11.19
C GLU A 246 -2.43 16.69 10.57
N LEU A 247 -1.30 16.24 10.01
CA LEU A 247 -0.29 17.12 9.45
C LEU A 247 -0.58 17.58 8.01
N LEU A 248 -1.21 16.74 7.20
CA LEU A 248 -1.46 16.97 5.77
C LEU A 248 -2.88 17.43 5.46
N GLY A 249 -3.84 17.24 6.39
CA GLY A 249 -5.24 17.51 6.12
C GLY A 249 -5.76 16.65 4.97
N ASP A 250 -6.65 17.22 4.15
CA ASP A 250 -7.26 16.53 3.00
C ASP A 250 -6.53 16.78 1.67
N ASP A 251 -5.45 17.57 1.69
CA ASP A 251 -4.67 17.92 0.49
C ASP A 251 -3.91 16.71 -0.08
N VAL A 252 -3.52 15.77 0.78
CA VAL A 252 -2.85 14.51 0.43
C VAL A 252 -3.65 13.35 1.01
N GLN A 253 -4.20 12.52 0.14
CA GLN A 253 -5.01 11.37 0.57
C GLN A 253 -4.16 10.25 1.15
N ILE A 254 -4.74 9.40 2.00
CA ILE A 254 -3.99 8.39 2.75
C ILE A 254 -4.60 7.01 2.51
N MET A 255 -3.82 6.10 1.91
CA MET A 255 -4.14 4.67 1.92
C MET A 255 -3.55 4.02 3.18
N GLY A 256 -4.40 3.51 4.06
CA GLY A 256 -3.98 2.79 5.27
C GLY A 256 -3.64 1.32 4.99
N VAL A 257 -2.58 0.80 5.56
CA VAL A 257 -2.18 -0.61 5.42
C VAL A 257 -1.33 -1.06 6.60
N GLY A 258 -1.61 -2.26 7.10
CA GLY A 258 -0.89 -2.87 8.21
C GLY A 258 -1.86 -3.54 9.19
N GLY A 259 -1.81 -4.86 9.28
CA GLY A 259 -2.61 -5.62 10.26
C GLY A 259 -4.12 -5.61 10.08
N ILE A 260 -4.62 -5.27 8.89
CA ILE A 260 -6.04 -5.35 8.56
C ILE A 260 -6.39 -6.82 8.29
N ASN A 261 -7.20 -7.40 9.16
CA ASN A 261 -7.68 -8.79 9.06
C ASN A 261 -9.23 -8.86 9.06
N THR A 262 -9.89 -7.84 9.63
CA THR A 262 -11.33 -7.74 9.80
C THR A 262 -11.88 -6.39 9.33
N GLY A 263 -13.19 -6.30 9.15
CA GLY A 263 -13.88 -5.03 8.89
C GLY A 263 -13.77 -4.01 10.02
N VAL A 264 -13.57 -4.46 11.27
CA VAL A 264 -13.31 -3.57 12.41
C VAL A 264 -11.93 -2.92 12.27
N ASP A 265 -10.90 -3.67 11.84
CA ASP A 265 -9.59 -3.08 11.58
C ASP A 265 -9.67 -2.02 10.46
N ALA A 266 -10.41 -2.30 9.39
CA ALA A 266 -10.65 -1.32 8.33
C ALA A 266 -11.38 -0.06 8.86
N PHE A 267 -12.36 -0.25 9.75
CA PHE A 267 -13.05 0.86 10.42
C PHE A 267 -12.13 1.69 11.33
N GLU A 268 -11.19 1.06 12.03
CA GLU A 268 -10.18 1.78 12.83
C GLU A 268 -9.29 2.65 11.96
N TYR A 269 -8.87 2.16 10.79
CA TYR A 269 -8.13 2.97 9.81
C TYR A 269 -8.98 4.12 9.25
N LEU A 270 -10.28 3.89 9.02
CA LEU A 270 -11.21 4.95 8.62
C LEU A 270 -11.28 6.04 9.71
N LEU A 271 -11.44 5.66 10.99
CA LEU A 271 -11.42 6.60 12.11
C LEU A 271 -10.09 7.35 12.22
N ALA A 272 -8.96 6.68 11.98
CA ALA A 272 -7.64 7.31 11.97
C ALA A 272 -7.48 8.34 10.84
N GLY A 273 -8.27 8.20 9.77
CA GLY A 273 -8.33 9.14 8.66
C GLY A 273 -7.79 8.61 7.33
N ALA A 274 -7.79 7.30 7.10
CA ALA A 274 -7.50 6.75 5.77
C ALA A 274 -8.67 6.97 4.80
N ASP A 275 -8.37 7.26 3.53
CA ASP A 275 -9.33 7.39 2.43
C ASP A 275 -9.63 6.05 1.74
N ALA A 276 -8.69 5.10 1.83
CA ALA A 276 -8.85 3.71 1.43
C ALA A 276 -7.93 2.82 2.27
N VAL A 277 -8.13 1.50 2.26
CA VAL A 277 -7.26 0.55 2.95
C VAL A 277 -6.74 -0.57 2.06
N GLN A 278 -5.47 -0.92 2.23
CA GLN A 278 -4.85 -2.06 1.55
C GLN A 278 -4.74 -3.29 2.48
N VAL A 279 -5.05 -4.46 1.95
CA VAL A 279 -4.95 -5.75 2.66
C VAL A 279 -3.77 -6.55 2.10
N ALA A 280 -2.87 -6.98 2.99
CA ALA A 280 -1.62 -7.65 2.64
C ALA A 280 -1.53 -9.07 3.22
N THR A 281 -1.15 -9.21 4.49
CA THR A 281 -0.95 -10.53 5.13
C THR A 281 -2.22 -11.38 5.17
N CYS A 282 -3.39 -10.75 5.37
CA CYS A 282 -4.67 -11.47 5.30
C CYS A 282 -4.92 -12.01 3.88
N PHE A 283 -4.64 -11.22 2.84
CA PHE A 283 -4.76 -11.65 1.44
C PHE A 283 -3.76 -12.78 1.10
N GLU A 284 -2.51 -12.68 1.56
CA GLU A 284 -1.51 -13.73 1.38
C GLU A 284 -1.99 -15.07 1.96
N LYS A 285 -2.51 -15.04 3.21
CA LYS A 285 -2.93 -16.24 3.96
C LYS A 285 -4.29 -16.79 3.54
N GLN A 286 -5.26 -15.94 3.21
CA GLN A 286 -6.68 -16.32 3.03
C GLN A 286 -7.17 -16.20 1.57
N GLY A 287 -6.37 -15.64 0.67
CA GLY A 287 -6.76 -15.41 -0.72
C GLY A 287 -7.81 -14.30 -0.88
N ALA A 288 -8.33 -14.15 -2.10
CA ALA A 288 -9.09 -12.96 -2.49
C ALA A 288 -10.49 -12.85 -1.83
N ALA A 289 -11.00 -13.94 -1.24
CA ALA A 289 -12.25 -13.92 -0.49
C ALA A 289 -12.19 -13.02 0.76
N CYS A 290 -10.99 -12.67 1.25
CA CYS A 290 -10.85 -11.73 2.36
C CYS A 290 -11.40 -10.34 2.06
N PHE A 291 -11.39 -9.88 0.79
CA PHE A 291 -11.88 -8.56 0.43
C PHE A 291 -13.39 -8.42 0.68
N GLU A 292 -14.19 -9.35 0.15
CA GLU A 292 -15.66 -9.40 0.34
C GLU A 292 -16.03 -9.52 1.82
N ARG A 293 -15.30 -10.37 2.54
CA ARG A 293 -15.50 -10.57 3.98
C ARG A 293 -15.26 -9.27 4.75
N ILE A 294 -14.11 -8.61 4.54
CA ILE A 294 -13.74 -7.39 5.26
C ILE A 294 -14.70 -6.24 4.94
N GLU A 295 -15.12 -6.06 3.68
CA GLU A 295 -16.09 -5.01 3.33
C GLU A 295 -17.48 -5.27 3.93
N THR A 296 -17.91 -6.54 3.97
CA THR A 296 -19.19 -6.92 4.58
C THR A 296 -19.17 -6.67 6.09
N GLU A 297 -18.11 -7.10 6.77
CA GLU A 297 -17.89 -6.85 8.20
C GLU A 297 -17.85 -5.33 8.51
N LEU A 298 -17.17 -4.54 7.66
CA LEU A 298 -17.08 -3.08 7.78
C LEU A 298 -18.47 -2.44 7.68
N ALA A 299 -19.24 -2.77 6.63
CA ALA A 299 -20.59 -2.25 6.44
C ALA A 299 -21.52 -2.63 7.59
N GLN A 300 -21.47 -3.88 8.07
CA GLN A 300 -22.25 -4.32 9.23
C GLN A 300 -21.89 -3.53 10.49
N PHE A 301 -20.60 -3.31 10.73
CA PHE A 301 -20.14 -2.54 11.87
C PHE A 301 -20.59 -1.07 11.79
N MET A 302 -20.46 -0.45 10.63
CA MET A 302 -20.91 0.93 10.38
C MET A 302 -22.43 1.08 10.54
N ALA A 303 -23.22 0.17 9.95
CA ALA A 303 -24.68 0.16 10.07
C ALA A 303 -25.12 0.03 11.53
N LYS A 304 -24.47 -0.83 12.32
CA LYS A 304 -24.73 -0.96 13.77
C LYS A 304 -24.49 0.35 14.53
N LYS A 305 -23.59 1.21 14.04
CA LYS A 305 -23.32 2.54 14.60
C LYS A 305 -24.23 3.63 14.04
N GLY A 306 -25.12 3.31 13.10
CA GLY A 306 -26.00 4.27 12.43
C GLY A 306 -25.31 5.08 11.34
N TYR A 307 -24.16 4.63 10.84
CA TYR A 307 -23.46 5.27 9.73
C TYR A 307 -23.95 4.72 8.39
N THR A 308 -23.99 5.59 7.38
CA THR A 308 -24.50 5.32 6.03
C THR A 308 -23.44 5.54 4.95
N SER A 309 -22.33 6.19 5.27
CA SER A 309 -21.20 6.43 4.36
C SER A 309 -19.88 6.45 5.11
N LEU A 310 -18.76 6.27 4.40
CA LEU A 310 -17.42 6.38 4.98
C LEU A 310 -17.17 7.75 5.64
N GLU A 311 -17.69 8.82 5.05
CA GLU A 311 -17.59 10.21 5.55
C GLU A 311 -18.25 10.40 6.92
N ASP A 312 -19.17 9.52 7.31
CA ASP A 312 -19.76 9.56 8.64
C ASP A 312 -18.73 9.25 9.75
N ALA A 313 -17.65 8.53 9.43
CA ALA A 313 -16.64 8.11 10.39
C ALA A 313 -15.21 8.60 10.08
N LYS A 314 -14.88 8.91 8.81
CA LYS A 314 -13.52 9.23 8.38
C LYS A 314 -12.88 10.34 9.22
N GLY A 315 -11.73 10.05 9.84
CA GLY A 315 -10.97 11.02 10.63
C GLY A 315 -11.64 11.48 11.94
N LYS A 316 -12.79 10.91 12.33
CA LYS A 316 -13.59 11.33 13.50
C LYS A 316 -13.22 10.56 14.78
N LEU A 317 -11.96 10.16 14.91
CA LEU A 317 -11.44 9.62 16.17
C LEU A 317 -11.66 10.64 17.30
N LYS A 318 -12.34 10.21 18.37
CA LYS A 318 -12.65 11.09 19.49
C LYS A 318 -11.45 11.18 20.45
N PRO A 319 -11.16 12.37 21.02
CA PRO A 319 -10.26 12.46 22.16
C PRO A 319 -10.90 11.80 23.39
N LEU A 320 -10.08 11.47 24.39
CA LEU A 320 -10.52 11.06 25.72
C LEU A 320 -10.85 12.26 26.61
#